data_AF-A0A428ZB11-F1
#
_entry.id   AF-A0A428ZB11-F1
#
_cell.length_a   1.000
_cell.length_b   1.000
_cell.length_c   1.000
_cell.angle_alpha   90.00
_cell.angle_beta   90.00
_cell.angle_gamma   90.00
#
_symmetry.space_group_name_H-M   'P 1'
#
loop_
_entity.id
_entity.type
_entity.pdbx_description
1 polymer ?
#
loop_
_entity_poly.entity_id
_entity_poly.type
_entity_poly.pdbx_seq_one_letter_code
_entity_poly.pdbx_strand_id
1 'polypeptide(L)'
;MKRYFVVAMTVLPIAAGCGSQGEIQSGTIGTNGQIGPILVRNMYVEAPRDGSYASNDTGRLRLWLFNTAANDDRLTAVRSDAVERTAIKWDRDCAGTFETPAGLPLPAGDAKPQPAAYFVELTGFNHPVLAGTTIPVFLTFENAGQGRIDAMVEASHDGDSTTPPSCSTPSPPSG
;
A
#
# COMPACT_ATOMS: atom_id res chain seq x y z
N MET A 1 47.07 -58.38 -12.25
CA MET A 1 47.31 -58.26 -10.78
C MET A 1 48.42 -57.25 -10.52
N LYS A 2 48.08 -56.00 -10.14
CA LYS A 2 48.70 -55.19 -9.07
C LYS A 2 48.06 -53.81 -9.13
N ARG A 3 47.29 -53.48 -8.09
CA ARG A 3 46.61 -52.20 -7.88
C ARG A 3 47.54 -51.35 -7.02
N TYR A 4 47.89 -50.14 -7.46
CA TYR A 4 48.47 -49.12 -6.60
C TYR A 4 47.51 -47.93 -6.58
N PHE A 5 46.87 -47.77 -5.43
CA PHE A 5 46.07 -46.60 -5.05
C PHE A 5 47.03 -45.44 -4.79
N VAL A 6 46.91 -44.35 -5.55
CA VAL A 6 47.50 -43.07 -5.18
C VAL A 6 46.36 -42.15 -4.77
N VAL A 7 46.38 -41.78 -3.49
CA VAL A 7 45.47 -40.83 -2.85
C VAL A 7 45.79 -39.44 -3.38
N ALA A 8 44.86 -38.83 -4.12
CA ALA A 8 44.92 -37.43 -4.51
C ALA A 8 43.96 -36.64 -3.61
N MET A 9 44.48 -36.13 -2.50
CA MET A 9 43.81 -35.15 -1.65
C MET A 9 44.20 -33.77 -2.18
N THR A 10 43.29 -33.12 -2.90
CA THR A 10 43.51 -31.76 -3.40
C THR A 10 42.32 -30.86 -3.03
N VAL A 11 42.70 -29.75 -2.39
CA VAL A 11 41.91 -28.79 -1.62
C VAL A 11 40.98 -27.95 -2.52
N LEU A 12 39.75 -27.71 -2.05
CA LEU A 12 38.79 -26.75 -2.62
C LEU A 12 39.27 -25.29 -2.43
N PRO A 13 39.30 -24.46 -3.48
CA PRO A 13 39.17 -23.02 -3.35
C PRO A 13 37.70 -22.61 -3.52
N ILE A 14 37.12 -22.08 -2.45
CA ILE A 14 35.82 -21.39 -2.42
C ILE A 14 36.01 -20.05 -3.14
N ALA A 15 35.56 -19.94 -4.38
CA ALA A 15 35.56 -18.69 -5.11
C ALA A 15 34.22 -17.97 -4.93
N ALA A 16 34.26 -16.99 -4.02
CA ALA A 16 33.47 -15.77 -3.96
C ALA A 16 32.16 -15.74 -4.77
N GLY A 17 31.04 -15.96 -4.08
CA GLY A 17 29.76 -15.43 -4.53
C GLY A 17 29.84 -13.91 -4.54
N CYS A 18 29.89 -13.30 -5.72
CA CYS A 18 29.54 -11.90 -5.86
C CYS A 18 28.06 -11.77 -5.51
N GLY A 19 27.79 -11.28 -4.29
CA GLY A 19 26.46 -10.87 -3.87
C GLY A 19 25.96 -9.79 -4.82
N SER A 20 24.97 -10.14 -5.64
CA SER A 20 24.10 -9.18 -6.30
C SER A 20 23.18 -8.58 -5.23
N GLN A 21 23.70 -7.71 -4.38
CA GLN A 21 22.90 -6.85 -3.52
C GLN A 21 22.93 -5.46 -4.13
N GLY A 22 21.93 -5.21 -4.97
CA GLY A 22 21.74 -3.94 -5.63
C GLY A 22 20.29 -3.73 -6.06
N GLU A 23 19.32 -4.40 -5.42
CA GLU A 23 17.96 -3.88 -5.40
C GLU A 23 17.85 -3.08 -4.11
N ILE A 24 18.10 -1.76 -4.21
CA ILE A 24 17.57 -0.83 -3.23
C ILE A 24 16.05 -0.97 -3.35
N GLN A 25 15.46 -1.78 -2.46
CA GLN A 25 14.01 -1.85 -2.31
C GLN A 25 13.56 -0.43 -1.96
N SER A 26 13.00 0.24 -2.96
CA SER A 26 12.45 1.58 -2.82
C SER A 26 11.48 1.56 -1.63
N GLY A 27 11.85 2.28 -0.56
CA GLY A 27 11.18 2.29 0.74
C GLY A 27 9.75 2.80 0.64
N THR A 28 8.84 1.95 0.20
CA THR A 28 7.41 2.23 0.23
C THR A 28 6.87 1.59 1.49
N ILE A 29 6.48 2.43 2.46
CA ILE A 29 5.75 2.02 3.66
C ILE A 29 4.34 1.61 3.20
N GLY A 30 4.12 0.32 2.94
CA GLY A 30 2.79 -0.19 2.65
C GLY A 30 2.76 -1.50 1.88
N THR A 31 1.60 -2.15 1.94
CA THR A 31 1.36 -3.45 1.31
C THR A 31 1.03 -3.26 -0.17
N ASN A 32 1.70 -4.01 -1.03
CA ASN A 32 1.34 -4.13 -2.44
C ASN A 32 0.49 -5.39 -2.66
N GLY A 33 -0.44 -5.33 -3.60
CA GLY A 33 -1.31 -6.46 -3.94
C GLY A 33 -1.94 -6.35 -5.32
N GLN A 34 -2.80 -7.30 -5.63
CA GLN A 34 -3.54 -7.35 -6.88
C GLN A 34 -4.88 -8.06 -6.68
N ILE A 35 -5.94 -7.52 -7.28
CA ILE A 35 -7.30 -8.08 -7.27
C ILE A 35 -7.78 -8.07 -8.72
N GLY A 36 -7.80 -9.24 -9.36
CA GLY A 36 -8.03 -9.33 -10.81
C GLY A 36 -7.02 -8.46 -11.58
N PRO A 37 -7.47 -7.59 -12.50
CA PRO A 37 -6.60 -6.65 -13.22
C PRO A 37 -6.26 -5.36 -12.43
N ILE A 38 -6.73 -5.20 -11.20
CA ILE A 38 -6.47 -4.01 -10.39
C ILE A 38 -5.22 -4.21 -9.54
N LEU A 39 -4.22 -3.37 -9.78
CA LEU A 39 -3.01 -3.32 -8.97
C LEU A 39 -3.24 -2.40 -7.77
N VAL A 40 -2.93 -2.91 -6.59
CA VAL A 40 -2.95 -2.14 -5.34
C VAL A 40 -1.52 -1.84 -4.95
N ARG A 41 -1.19 -0.57 -4.71
CA ARG A 41 0.15 -0.14 -4.34
C ARG A 41 0.15 0.70 -3.09
N ASN A 42 1.19 0.49 -2.26
CA ASN A 42 1.44 1.26 -1.05
C ASN A 42 0.19 1.40 -0.17
N MET A 43 -0.49 0.28 0.13
CA MET A 43 -1.63 0.26 1.03
C MET A 43 -1.16 0.25 2.49
N TYR A 44 -1.50 1.30 3.25
CA TYR A 44 -1.17 1.39 4.67
C TYR A 44 -2.17 2.26 5.42
N VAL A 45 -2.26 2.07 6.73
CA VAL A 45 -2.98 2.97 7.64
C VAL A 45 -1.96 3.97 8.18
N GLU A 46 -2.27 5.27 8.13
CA GLU A 46 -1.43 6.32 8.70
C GLU A 46 -1.12 6.04 10.18
N ALA A 47 0.03 6.51 10.67
CA ALA A 47 0.42 6.23 12.04
C ALA A 47 -0.59 6.82 13.06
N PRO A 48 -0.96 6.07 14.12
CA PRO A 48 -1.67 6.64 15.25
C PRO A 48 -0.77 7.63 16.02
N ARG A 49 -1.39 8.63 16.67
CA ARG A 49 -0.64 9.68 17.40
C ARG A 49 0.20 9.12 18.54
N ASP A 50 -0.38 8.20 19.33
CA ASP A 50 0.23 7.70 20.56
C ASP A 50 0.75 6.25 20.40
N GLY A 51 1.15 5.87 19.18
CA GLY A 51 1.67 4.53 18.86
C GLY A 51 0.61 3.42 18.78
N SER A 52 -0.65 3.71 19.09
CA SER A 52 -1.78 2.81 18.87
C SER A 52 -3.08 3.57 18.63
N TYR A 53 -3.95 3.04 17.78
CA TYR A 53 -5.36 3.45 17.75
C TYR A 53 -6.08 2.84 18.95
N ALA A 54 -6.80 3.65 19.72
CA ALA A 54 -7.70 3.22 20.77
C ALA A 54 -9.07 2.84 20.20
N SER A 55 -9.91 2.22 21.05
CA SER A 55 -11.30 1.96 20.68
C SER A 55 -12.05 3.26 20.38
N ASN A 56 -12.84 3.25 19.32
CA ASN A 56 -13.57 4.38 18.74
C ASN A 56 -12.73 5.44 18.02
N ASP A 57 -11.42 5.22 17.87
CA ASP A 57 -10.59 6.15 17.10
C ASP A 57 -10.97 6.17 15.62
N THR A 58 -10.50 7.21 14.94
CA THR A 58 -10.57 7.35 13.49
C THR A 58 -9.16 7.39 12.90
N GLY A 59 -8.94 6.59 11.86
CA GLY A 59 -7.70 6.53 11.09
C GLY A 59 -7.93 6.77 9.60
N ARG A 60 -6.84 6.79 8.84
CA ARG A 60 -6.87 6.94 7.38
C ARG A 60 -6.08 5.82 6.73
N LEU A 61 -6.72 5.09 5.83
CA LEU A 61 -6.08 4.15 4.93
C LEU A 61 -5.68 4.88 3.64
N ARG A 62 -4.40 4.84 3.32
CA ARG A 62 -3.80 5.30 2.07
C ARG A 62 -3.54 4.12 1.16
N LEU A 63 -3.72 4.31 -0.14
CA LEU A 63 -3.47 3.32 -1.18
C LEU A 63 -3.45 4.00 -2.55
N TRP A 64 -2.84 3.32 -3.50
CA TRP A 64 -2.95 3.61 -4.93
C TRP A 64 -3.58 2.43 -5.66
N LEU A 65 -4.43 2.74 -6.62
CA LEU A 65 -5.15 1.77 -7.44
C LEU A 65 -4.86 2.06 -8.92
N PHE A 66 -4.48 1.02 -9.66
CA PHE A 66 -4.24 1.10 -11.10
C PHE A 66 -5.02 0.01 -11.80
N ASN A 67 -5.81 0.38 -12.80
CA ASN A 67 -6.58 -0.57 -13.59
C ASN A 67 -5.81 -0.91 -14.87
N THR A 68 -5.34 -2.17 -14.94
CA THR A 68 -4.59 -2.67 -16.11
C THR A 68 -5.48 -3.36 -17.14
N ALA A 69 -6.80 -3.38 -16.93
CA ALA A 69 -7.75 -3.91 -17.89
C ALA A 69 -7.96 -2.96 -19.08
N ALA A 70 -8.61 -3.49 -20.12
CA ALA A 70 -9.05 -2.73 -21.29
C ALA A 70 -10.37 -1.97 -21.08
N ASN A 71 -11.08 -2.23 -19.97
CA ASN A 71 -12.35 -1.59 -19.63
C ASN A 71 -12.22 -0.88 -18.27
N ASP A 72 -12.98 0.19 -18.10
CA ASP A 72 -13.09 0.92 -16.83
C ASP A 72 -13.63 0.00 -15.72
N ASP A 73 -13.25 0.30 -14.49
CA ASP A 73 -13.77 -0.34 -13.29
C ASP A 73 -14.08 0.72 -12.22
N ARG A 74 -14.60 0.28 -11.08
CA ARG A 74 -14.96 1.15 -9.97
C ARG A 74 -14.75 0.43 -8.65
N LEU A 75 -14.04 1.06 -7.72
CA LEU A 75 -14.04 0.62 -6.32
C LEU A 75 -15.38 1.03 -5.70
N THR A 76 -16.22 0.06 -5.38
CA THR A 76 -17.59 0.30 -4.89
C THR A 76 -17.70 0.15 -3.38
N ALA A 77 -16.80 -0.62 -2.75
CA ALA A 77 -16.75 -0.73 -1.30
C ALA A 77 -15.34 -0.98 -0.78
N VAL A 78 -15.09 -0.48 0.44
CA VAL A 78 -13.93 -0.83 1.27
C VAL A 78 -14.47 -1.26 2.62
N ARG A 79 -13.91 -2.30 3.23
CA ARG A 79 -14.34 -2.77 4.56
C ARG A 79 -13.13 -3.24 5.36
N SER A 80 -13.19 -3.13 6.67
CA SER A 80 -12.24 -3.80 7.56
C SER A 80 -12.98 -4.29 8.80
N ASP A 81 -12.63 -5.48 9.30
CA ASP A 81 -13.18 -6.01 10.54
C ASP A 81 -12.62 -5.31 11.79
N ALA A 82 -11.61 -4.44 11.62
CA ALA A 82 -11.02 -3.66 12.70
C ALA A 82 -11.81 -2.39 13.06
N VAL A 83 -12.74 -1.95 12.20
CA VAL A 83 -13.49 -0.70 12.38
C VAL A 83 -14.99 -0.87 12.12
N GLU A 84 -15.80 0.00 12.73
CA GLU A 84 -17.26 0.00 12.52
C GLU A 84 -17.65 0.42 11.10
N ARG A 85 -16.99 1.46 10.57
CA ARG A 85 -17.37 2.10 9.31
C ARG A 85 -16.16 2.52 8.51
N THR A 86 -16.34 2.51 7.21
CA THR A 86 -15.37 2.96 6.22
C THR A 86 -16.04 3.91 5.24
N ALA A 87 -15.33 4.94 4.81
CA ALA A 87 -15.83 5.88 3.81
C ALA A 87 -14.69 6.35 2.89
N ILE A 88 -14.91 6.31 1.58
CA ILE A 88 -13.97 6.92 0.63
C ILE A 88 -14.10 8.44 0.77
N LYS A 89 -12.99 9.12 1.03
CA LYS A 89 -12.89 10.58 1.06
C LYS A 89 -12.09 11.02 -0.15
N TRP A 90 -12.64 11.89 -0.97
CA TRP A 90 -12.02 12.31 -2.23
C TRP A 90 -12.03 13.82 -2.39
N ASP A 91 -10.86 14.43 -2.56
CA ASP A 91 -10.71 15.80 -3.03
C ASP A 91 -10.49 15.77 -4.55
N ARG A 92 -11.61 15.71 -5.28
CA ARG A 92 -11.63 15.53 -6.73
C ARG A 92 -11.01 16.72 -7.47
N ASP A 93 -11.34 17.93 -7.01
CA ASP A 93 -10.97 19.18 -7.66
C ASP A 93 -9.73 19.82 -7.04
N CYS A 94 -9.10 19.14 -6.08
CA CYS A 94 -7.92 19.64 -5.40
C CYS A 94 -8.13 20.99 -4.69
N ALA A 95 -9.35 21.19 -4.18
CA ALA A 95 -9.78 22.41 -3.52
C ALA A 95 -9.64 22.33 -1.99
N GLY A 96 -9.09 21.24 -1.45
CA GLY A 96 -9.00 20.96 -0.02
C GLY A 96 -10.30 20.48 0.60
N THR A 97 -11.32 20.17 -0.21
CA THR A 97 -12.64 19.72 0.26
C THR A 97 -12.84 18.25 -0.11
N PHE A 98 -13.08 17.41 0.89
CA PHE A 98 -13.30 15.98 0.68
C PHE A 98 -14.79 15.65 0.59
N GLU A 99 -15.22 15.17 -0.57
CA GLU A 99 -16.53 14.53 -0.73
C GLU A 99 -16.49 13.06 -0.30
N THR A 100 -17.67 12.47 -0.07
CA THR A 100 -17.84 11.03 0.20
C THR A 100 -18.59 10.37 -0.95
N PRO A 101 -17.90 10.04 -2.06
CA PRO A 101 -18.56 9.41 -3.21
C PRO A 101 -18.98 7.99 -2.88
N ALA A 102 -19.99 7.47 -3.59
CA ALA A 102 -20.41 6.07 -3.50
C ALA A 102 -19.42 5.08 -4.13
N GLY A 103 -18.21 5.52 -4.50
CA GLY A 103 -17.18 4.71 -5.14
C GLY A 103 -16.21 5.53 -5.96
N LEU A 104 -15.03 4.96 -6.20
CA LEU A 104 -13.91 5.61 -6.88
C LEU A 104 -13.78 5.04 -8.31
N PRO A 105 -13.89 5.85 -9.37
CA PRO A 105 -13.73 5.39 -10.75
C PRO A 105 -12.27 5.03 -11.06
N LEU A 106 -12.07 3.94 -11.80
CA LEU A 106 -10.76 3.42 -12.20
C LEU A 106 -10.73 3.23 -13.73
N PRO A 107 -10.33 4.27 -14.49
CA PRO A 107 -10.28 4.21 -15.94
C PRO A 107 -9.35 3.09 -16.46
N ALA A 108 -9.69 2.50 -17.60
CA ALA A 108 -8.89 1.48 -18.26
C ALA A 108 -7.49 1.97 -18.60
N GLY A 109 -6.50 1.08 -18.47
CA GLY A 109 -5.12 1.36 -18.89
C GLY A 109 -4.39 2.44 -18.09
N ASP A 110 -4.99 2.96 -17.01
CA ASP A 110 -4.36 3.95 -16.15
C ASP A 110 -3.28 3.29 -15.27
N ALA A 111 -2.05 3.32 -15.77
CA ALA A 111 -0.83 3.09 -14.99
C ALA A 111 -0.30 4.38 -14.33
N LYS A 112 -0.98 5.52 -14.55
CA LYS A 112 -0.61 6.81 -13.99
C LYS A 112 -1.32 7.00 -12.65
N PRO A 113 -0.61 7.51 -11.62
CA PRO A 113 -1.25 7.88 -10.38
C PRO A 113 -2.32 8.94 -10.68
N GLN A 114 -3.59 8.68 -10.34
CA GLN A 114 -4.63 9.70 -10.45
C GLN A 114 -4.21 10.91 -9.61
N PRO A 115 -4.29 12.14 -10.16
CA PRO A 115 -3.83 13.34 -9.47
C PRO A 115 -4.69 13.72 -8.26
N ALA A 116 -5.78 13.01 -8.02
CA ALA A 116 -6.78 13.39 -7.05
C ALA A 116 -6.53 12.73 -5.69
N ALA A 117 -6.45 13.56 -4.65
CA ALA A 117 -6.16 13.14 -3.30
C ALA A 117 -7.35 12.38 -2.70
N TYR A 118 -7.23 11.07 -2.55
CA TYR A 118 -8.21 10.27 -1.81
C TYR A 118 -7.56 9.48 -0.67
N PHE A 119 -8.40 9.11 0.30
CA PHE A 119 -8.09 8.15 1.35
C PHE A 119 -9.38 7.45 1.76
N VAL A 120 -9.28 6.33 2.47
CA VAL A 120 -10.43 5.70 3.11
C VAL A 120 -10.39 6.06 4.60
N GLU A 121 -11.40 6.76 5.07
CA GLU A 121 -11.61 7.03 6.48
C GLU A 121 -12.02 5.74 7.17
N LEU A 122 -11.28 5.34 8.21
CA LEU A 122 -11.56 4.19 9.04
C LEU A 122 -12.12 4.71 10.37
N THR A 123 -13.42 4.59 10.60
CA THR A 123 -14.09 5.17 11.79
C THR A 123 -14.50 4.08 12.76
N GLY A 124 -14.16 4.27 14.03
CA GLY A 124 -14.64 3.43 15.12
C GLY A 124 -13.83 2.15 15.23
N PHE A 125 -12.53 2.24 15.52
CA PHE A 125 -11.73 1.05 15.82
C PHE A 125 -12.36 0.26 16.96
N ASN A 126 -12.60 -1.04 16.76
CA ASN A 126 -13.35 -1.86 17.72
C ASN A 126 -12.46 -2.49 18.81
N HIS A 127 -11.13 -2.43 18.65
CA HIS A 127 -10.14 -2.81 19.65
C HIS A 127 -8.86 -1.97 19.45
N PRO A 128 -7.95 -1.93 20.43
CA PRO A 128 -6.66 -1.28 20.26
C PRO A 128 -5.85 -1.90 19.11
N VAL A 129 -5.36 -1.06 18.19
CA VAL A 129 -4.51 -1.49 17.06
C VAL A 129 -3.15 -0.79 17.17
N LEU A 130 -2.09 -1.58 17.35
CA LEU A 130 -0.73 -1.06 17.52
C LEU A 130 -0.12 -0.64 16.18
N ALA A 131 0.67 0.42 16.21
CA ALA A 131 1.54 0.79 15.10
C ALA A 131 2.52 -0.36 14.78
N GLY A 132 2.87 -0.54 13.51
CA GLY A 132 3.71 -1.64 13.02
C GLY A 132 2.99 -2.99 12.89
N THR A 133 1.68 -3.07 13.18
CA THR A 133 0.87 -4.27 12.94
C THR A 133 0.15 -4.19 11.59
N THR A 134 -0.72 -5.16 11.28
CA THR A 134 -1.52 -5.18 10.07
C THR A 134 -3.00 -5.38 10.37
N ILE A 135 -3.88 -4.70 9.65
CA ILE A 135 -5.32 -4.95 9.68
C ILE A 135 -5.82 -5.48 8.33
N PRO A 136 -6.78 -6.42 8.31
CA PRO A 136 -7.35 -6.91 7.06
C PRO A 136 -8.23 -5.83 6.41
N VAL A 137 -8.00 -5.55 5.14
CA VAL A 137 -8.83 -4.66 4.32
C VAL A 137 -9.40 -5.44 3.16
N PHE A 138 -10.71 -5.33 2.97
CA PHE A 138 -11.44 -5.90 1.85
C PHE A 138 -11.81 -4.81 0.87
N LEU A 139 -11.40 -4.96 -0.38
CA LEU A 139 -11.75 -4.07 -1.47
C LEU A 139 -12.72 -4.79 -2.40
N THR A 140 -13.83 -4.12 -2.75
CA THR A 140 -14.80 -4.62 -3.72
C THR A 140 -14.84 -3.70 -4.92
N PHE A 141 -14.59 -4.28 -6.09
CA PHE A 141 -14.69 -3.63 -7.38
C PHE A 141 -15.95 -4.09 -8.11
N GLU A 142 -16.47 -3.24 -8.99
CA GLU A 142 -17.64 -3.53 -9.80
C GLU A 142 -17.40 -4.71 -10.74
N ASN A 143 -16.23 -4.77 -11.39
CA ASN A 143 -15.90 -5.80 -12.38
C ASN A 143 -14.79 -6.75 -11.92
N ALA A 144 -13.73 -6.26 -11.27
CA ALA A 144 -12.63 -7.10 -10.80
C ALA A 144 -12.96 -8.02 -9.61
N GLY A 145 -14.15 -7.85 -9.01
CA GLY A 145 -14.61 -8.64 -7.87
C GLY A 145 -14.06 -8.13 -6.54
N GLN A 146 -13.92 -9.04 -5.57
CA GLN A 146 -13.50 -8.70 -4.20
C GLN A 146 -12.17 -9.37 -3.85
N GLY A 147 -11.33 -8.66 -3.11
CA GLY A 147 -10.10 -9.22 -2.56
C GLY A 147 -9.74 -8.66 -1.19
N ARG A 148 -8.89 -9.40 -0.48
CA ARG A 148 -8.36 -9.04 0.84
C ARG A 148 -6.88 -8.69 0.70
N ILE A 149 -6.48 -7.57 1.31
CA ILE A 149 -5.10 -7.14 1.46
C ILE A 149 -4.90 -6.73 2.91
N ASP A 150 -3.83 -7.21 3.54
CA ASP A 150 -3.49 -6.83 4.91
C ASP A 150 -2.72 -5.50 4.88
N ALA A 151 -3.35 -4.43 5.34
CA ALA A 151 -2.77 -3.09 5.36
C ALA A 151 -1.89 -2.93 6.60
N MET A 152 -0.63 -2.55 6.41
CA MET A 152 0.27 -2.22 7.52
C MET A 152 -0.17 -0.91 8.18
N VAL A 153 -0.21 -0.90 9.50
CA VAL A 153 -0.35 0.33 10.30
C VAL A 153 1.04 0.91 10.44
N GLU A 154 1.23 2.11 9.88
CA GLU A 154 2.52 2.79 9.87
C GLU A 154 3.05 2.95 11.30
N ALA A 155 4.34 2.68 11.48
CA ALA A 155 5.03 2.94 12.73
C ALA A 155 5.21 4.46 12.88
N SER A 156 4.77 5.05 13.99
CA SER A 156 5.04 6.45 14.30
C SER A 156 6.56 6.67 14.35
N HIS A 157 7.13 7.22 13.28
CA HIS A 157 8.51 7.69 13.26
C HIS A 157 8.48 9.20 13.02
N ASP A 158 9.28 9.92 13.80
CA ASP A 158 9.62 11.31 13.52
C ASP A 158 10.44 11.36 12.21
N GLY A 159 9.79 11.35 11.05
CA GLY A 159 10.44 11.78 9.80
C GLY A 159 10.23 11.00 8.51
N ASP A 160 9.33 10.03 8.41
CA ASP A 160 9.05 9.39 7.11
C ASP A 160 7.56 9.40 6.77
N SER A 161 7.06 10.57 6.34
CA SER A 161 5.76 10.65 5.69
C SER A 161 5.95 10.31 4.21
N THR A 162 5.62 9.08 3.82
CA THR A 162 5.43 8.80 2.40
C THR A 162 4.32 9.69 1.88
N THR A 163 4.61 10.52 0.87
CA THR A 163 3.65 11.51 0.37
C THR A 163 2.48 10.76 -0.29
N PRO A 164 1.28 10.80 0.29
CA PRO A 164 0.11 10.16 -0.31
C PRO A 164 -0.31 10.92 -1.57
N PRO A 165 -1.30 10.45 -2.35
CA PRO A 165 -1.92 11.30 -3.37
C PRO A 165 -2.40 12.58 -2.67
N SER A 166 -1.67 13.65 -2.95
CA SER A 166 -1.96 15.00 -2.53
C SER A 166 -1.99 15.83 -3.78
N CYS A 167 -2.93 16.75 -3.84
CA CYS A 167 -2.95 17.75 -4.87
C CYS A 167 -1.63 18.51 -4.84
N SER A 168 -0.83 18.39 -5.90
CA SER A 168 0.39 19.17 -6.07
C SER A 168 0.01 20.65 -6.05
N THR A 169 0.40 21.35 -5.00
CA THR A 169 0.22 22.80 -4.91
C THR A 169 1.00 23.46 -6.05
N PRO A 170 0.43 24.40 -6.82
CA PRO A 170 1.21 25.21 -7.76
C PRO A 170 2.31 25.92 -6.97
N SER A 171 3.58 25.80 -7.41
CA SER A 171 4.66 26.60 -6.82
C SER A 171 4.33 28.09 -6.99
N PRO A 172 4.48 28.93 -5.95
CA PRO A 172 4.27 30.36 -6.09
C PRO A 172 5.24 30.92 -7.15
N PRO A 173 4.82 31.90 -7.96
CA PRO A 173 5.72 32.52 -8.94
C PRO A 173 6.89 33.17 -8.21
N SER A 174 8.11 32.87 -8.64
CA SER A 174 9.31 33.61 -8.22
C SER A 174 9.17 35.04 -8.74
N GLY A 175 8.92 35.98 -7.81
CA GLY A 175 8.91 37.42 -8.08
C GLY A 175 10.30 37.99 -8.31
#